data_AF-A0A4Q3RWV5-F1
#
_entry.id   AF-A0A4Q3RWV5-F1
#
_cell.length_a   1.000
_cell.length_b   1.000
_cell.length_c   1.000
_cell.angle_alpha   90.00
_cell.angle_beta   90.00
_cell.angle_gamma   90.00
#
_symmetry.space_group_name_H-M   'P 1'
#
loop_
_entity.id
_entity.type
_entity.pdbx_description
1 polymer ?
#
loop_
_entity_poly.entity_id
_entity_poly.type
_entity_poly.pdbx_seq_one_letter_code
_entity_poly.pdbx_strand_id
1 'polypeptide(L)' 'MTRIAAVILAGGRGERMGGVIKANLVVGDRRLLERVTGALTGADTVLVSHGSIDPAALDLLPGQIAIPDPPTPYA' A
#
# COMPACT_ATOMS: atom_id res chain seq x y z
N MET A 1 5.32 26.66 -3.11
CA MET A 1 5.84 25.32 -2.74
C MET A 1 4.90 24.28 -3.30
N THR A 2 5.42 23.22 -3.89
CA THR A 2 4.61 22.10 -4.42
C THR A 2 4.39 21.09 -3.31
N ARG A 3 3.14 20.66 -3.10
CA ARG A 3 2.81 19.56 -2.18
C ARG A 3 2.78 18.25 -2.95
N ILE A 4 3.36 17.21 -2.39
CA ILE A 4 3.49 15.90 -3.03
C ILE A 4 2.74 14.87 -2.20
N ALA A 5 1.82 14.15 -2.83
CA ALA A 5 1.21 12.96 -2.26
C ALA A 5 1.83 11.71 -2.90
N ALA A 6 2.13 10.71 -2.09
CA ALA A 6 2.53 9.39 -2.56
C ALA A 6 1.34 8.43 -2.51
N VAL A 7 1.22 7.58 -3.53
CA VAL A 7 0.20 6.52 -3.60
C VAL A 7 0.91 5.18 -3.69
N ILE A 8 0.66 4.30 -2.71
CA ILE A 8 1.15 2.93 -2.70
C ILE A 8 0.02 2.00 -3.18
N LEU A 9 0.26 1.21 -4.22
CA LEU A 9 -0.69 0.21 -4.70
C LEU A 9 -0.49 -1.11 -3.95
N ALA A 10 -1.34 -1.39 -2.96
CA ALA A 10 -1.19 -2.52 -2.04
C ALA A 10 -2.33 -3.57 -2.14
N GLY A 11 -3.32 -3.37 -3.03
CA GLY A 11 -4.53 -4.18 -3.13
C GLY A 11 -4.45 -5.50 -3.93
N GLY A 12 -3.26 -5.95 -4.29
CA GLY A 12 -3.10 -7.16 -5.11
C GLY A 12 -3.44 -8.45 -4.36
N ARG A 13 -4.21 -9.35 -4.99
CA ARG A 13 -4.69 -10.62 -4.41
C ARG A 13 -3.60 -11.63 -3.98
N GLY A 14 -2.33 -11.40 -4.32
CA GLY A 14 -1.24 -12.29 -3.92
C GLY A 14 -1.34 -13.73 -4.44
N GLU A 15 -2.05 -13.99 -5.55
CA GLU A 15 -2.37 -15.34 -6.04
C GLU A 15 -1.12 -16.20 -6.30
N ARG A 16 -0.07 -15.60 -6.85
CA ARG A 16 1.23 -16.26 -7.08
C ARG A 16 1.95 -16.65 -5.79
N MET A 17 1.48 -16.17 -4.66
CA MET A 17 2.02 -16.40 -3.32
C MET A 17 1.01 -17.10 -2.40
N GLY A 18 0.00 -17.78 -2.97
CA GLY A 18 -1.00 -18.54 -2.21
C GLY A 18 -2.12 -17.68 -1.60
N GLY A 19 -2.36 -16.47 -2.13
CA GLY A 19 -3.44 -15.60 -1.67
C GLY A 19 -3.11 -14.74 -0.45
N VAL A 20 -1.85 -14.70 -0.03
CA VAL A 20 -1.39 -13.84 1.08
C VAL A 20 -1.41 -12.36 0.70
N ILE A 21 -1.60 -11.49 1.70
CA ILE A 21 -1.49 -10.04 1.52
C ILE A 21 -0.02 -9.67 1.32
N LYS A 22 0.38 -9.43 0.06
CA LYS A 22 1.78 -9.16 -0.29
C LYS A 22 2.37 -7.99 0.50
N ALA A 23 1.60 -6.93 0.75
CA ALA A 23 2.05 -5.76 1.51
C ALA A 23 2.54 -6.10 2.93
N ASN A 24 2.02 -7.18 3.52
CA ASN A 24 2.37 -7.63 4.87
C ASN A 24 3.52 -8.63 4.91
N LEU A 25 4.03 -9.08 3.76
CA LEU A 25 5.15 -10.00 3.72
C LEU A 25 6.42 -9.32 4.19
N VAL A 26 7.18 -10.03 5.02
CA VAL A 26 8.48 -9.60 5.54
C VAL A 26 9.57 -10.04 4.57
N VAL A 27 10.45 -9.12 4.20
CA VAL A 27 11.67 -9.39 3.42
C VAL A 27 12.85 -8.83 4.19
N GLY A 28 13.71 -9.73 4.68
CA GLY A 28 14.71 -9.39 5.69
C GLY A 28 14.03 -9.15 7.03
N ASP A 29 14.16 -7.94 7.56
CA ASP A 29 13.66 -7.51 8.86
C ASP A 29 12.42 -6.60 8.78
N ARG A 30 11.91 -6.33 7.56
CA ARG A 30 10.86 -5.33 7.33
C ARG A 30 9.75 -5.85 6.44
N ARG A 31 8.51 -5.42 6.71
CA ARG A 31 7.38 -5.63 5.81
C ARG A 31 7.60 -4.87 4.51
N LEU A 32 7.05 -5.39 3.40
CA LEU A 32 7.10 -4.69 2.12
C LEU A 32 6.46 -3.30 2.19
N LEU A 33 5.33 -3.14 2.89
CA LEU A 33 4.69 -1.84 3.10
C LEU A 33 5.59 -0.84 3.84
N GLU A 34 6.25 -1.27 4.91
CA GLU A 34 7.21 -0.45 5.66
C GLU A 34 8.42 -0.06 4.81
N ARG A 35 8.91 -0.98 3.97
CA ARG A 35 10.02 -0.74 3.08
C ARG A 35 9.70 0.34 2.06
N VAL A 36 8.53 0.26 1.42
CA VAL A 36 8.08 1.28 0.45
C VAL A 36 7.86 2.61 1.14
N THR A 37 7.21 2.62 2.30
CA THR A 37 6.94 3.86 3.06
C THR A 37 8.22 4.60 3.41
N GLY A 38 9.25 3.88 3.87
CA GLY A 38 10.55 4.48 4.18
C GLY A 38 11.29 5.06 2.97
N ALA A 39 10.92 4.68 1.75
CA ALA A 39 11.50 5.24 0.53
C ALA A 39 10.79 6.51 0.05
N LEU A 40 9.61 6.85 0.59
CA LEU A 40 8.78 7.99 0.17
C LEU A 40 9.21 9.30 0.85
N THR A 41 10.51 9.63 0.79
CA THR A 41 11.03 10.87 1.37
C THR A 41 10.49 12.09 0.61
N GLY A 42 9.87 13.03 1.32
CA GLY A 42 9.37 14.29 0.74
C GLY A 42 7.89 14.28 0.32
N ALA A 43 7.15 13.20 0.57
CA ALA A 43 5.70 13.20 0.44
C ALA A 43 5.04 13.74 1.73
N ASP A 44 4.12 14.69 1.57
CA ASP A 44 3.32 15.25 2.68
C ASP A 44 2.19 14.31 3.11
N THR A 45 1.79 13.40 2.24
CA THR A 45 0.66 12.49 2.45
C THR A 45 0.95 11.16 1.77
N VAL A 46 0.65 10.07 2.47
CA VAL A 46 0.79 8.70 1.95
C VAL A 46 -0.57 8.05 1.90
N LEU A 47 -1.03 7.77 0.69
CA LEU A 47 -2.27 7.06 0.40
C LEU A 47 -1.94 5.61 0.07
N VAL A 48 -2.74 4.65 0.54
CA VAL A 48 -2.54 3.22 0.30
C VAL A 48 -3.80 2.65 -0.36
N SER A 49 -3.68 2.29 -1.62
CA SER A 49 -4.75 1.69 -2.43
C SER A 49 -4.94 0.22 -2.05
N HIS A 50 -6.14 -0.15 -1.61
CA HIS A 50 -6.42 -1.46 -1.03
C HIS A 50 -7.07 -2.47 -1.98
N GLY A 51 -7.47 -2.08 -3.19
CA GLY A 51 -8.15 -2.97 -4.13
C GLY A 51 -9.32 -3.73 -3.50
N SER A 52 -9.30 -5.05 -3.60
CA SER A 52 -10.33 -5.93 -3.01
C SER A 52 -10.02 -6.38 -1.57
N ILE A 53 -8.88 -5.98 -1.01
CA ILE A 53 -8.46 -6.34 0.35
C ILE A 53 -9.21 -5.44 1.34
N ASP A 54 -9.65 -6.01 2.46
CA ASP A 54 -10.15 -5.24 3.59
C ASP A 54 -9.05 -4.27 4.08
N PRO A 55 -9.29 -2.95 4.09
CA PRO A 55 -8.32 -1.97 4.56
C PRO A 55 -7.75 -2.28 5.95
N ALA A 56 -8.54 -2.86 6.85
CA ALA A 56 -8.09 -3.22 8.19
C ALA A 56 -7.02 -4.33 8.16
N ALA A 57 -7.02 -5.18 7.14
CA ALA A 57 -6.05 -6.27 6.99
C ALA A 57 -4.69 -5.82 6.44
N LEU A 58 -4.58 -4.59 5.92
CA LEU A 58 -3.30 -4.04 5.44
C LEU A 58 -2.36 -3.61 6.58
N ASP A 59 -2.86 -3.52 7.82
CA ASP A 59 -2.08 -3.13 8.99
C ASP A 59 -1.24 -1.87 8.71
N LEU A 60 -1.93 -0.78 8.40
CA LEU A 60 -1.34 0.47 7.96
C LEU A 60 -0.50 1.13 9.04
N LEU A 61 0.58 1.78 8.61
CA LEU A 61 1.43 2.57 9.50
C LEU A 61 0.73 3.88 9.89
N PRO A 62 1.09 4.47 11.05
CA PRO A 62 0.61 5.79 11.42
C PRO A 62 0.80 6.83 10.30
N GLY A 63 -0.26 7.58 10.00
CA GLY A 63 -0.25 8.62 8.96
C GLY A 63 -0.52 8.12 7.54
N GLN A 64 -0.65 6.81 7.32
CA GLN A 64 -1.14 6.27 6.05
C GLN A 64 -2.67 6.30 6.00
N ILE A 65 -3.21 6.58 4.82
CA ILE A 65 -4.65 6.65 4.58
C ILE A 65 -5.04 5.58 3.57
N ALA A 66 -5.90 4.65 3.96
CA ALA A 66 -6.47 3.68 3.04
C ALA A 66 -7.40 4.39 2.04
N ILE A 67 -7.25 4.09 0.75
CA ILE A 67 -8.15 4.57 -0.30
C ILE A 67 -8.60 3.41 -1.20
N PRO A 68 -9.83 3.43 -1.73
CA PRO A 68 -10.23 2.48 -2.76
C PRO A 68 -9.41 2.71 -4.03
N ASP A 69 -9.25 1.67 -4.84
CA ASP A 69 -8.64 1.81 -6.15
C ASP A 69 -9.46 2.80 -7.00
N PRO A 70 -8.80 3.68 -7.78
CA PRO A 70 -9.52 4.55 -8.69
C PRO A 70 -10.28 3.70 -9.73
N PRO A 71 -11.46 4.16 -10.17
CA PRO A 71 -12.22 3.45 -11.20
C PRO A 71 -11.35 3.29 -12.45
N THR A 72 -11.13 2.03 -12.85
CA THR A 72 -10.32 1.68 -14.01
C THR A 72 -11.21 1.05 -15.10
N PRO A 73 -11.06 1.43 -16.38
CA PRO A 73 -11.72 0.77 -17.48
C PRO A 73 -11.08 -0.59 -17.83
N TYR A 74 -9.93 -0.92 -17.22
CA TYR A 74 -9.25 -2.20 -17.35
C TYR A 74 -9.72 -3.12 -16.21
N ALA A 75 -10.60 -4.06 -16.53
CA ALA A 75 -11.04 -5.17 -15.68
C ALA A 75 -10.58 -6.51 -16.28
#